data_AF-J9GKN9-F1
#
_entry.id   AF-J9GKN9-F1
#
_cell.length_a   1.000
_cell.length_b   1.000
_cell.length_c   1.000
_cell.angle_alpha   90.00
_cell.angle_beta   90.00
_cell.angle_gamma   90.00
#
_symmetry.space_group_name_H-M   'P 1'
#
loop_
_entity.id
_entity.type
_entity.pdbx_description
1 polymer ?
#
loop_
_entity_poly.entity_id
_entity_poly.type
_entity_poly.pdbx_seq_one_letter_code
_entity_poly.pdbx_strand_id
1 'polypeptide(L)'
;MLILGRTKVGQIYQKAKTELNKEKSGAVWVAMIELCDYINFSGIAKNYFRKSANWLLQRLHGYKVNGKPATFKPEEYQQLTTAFREIAAQLNAGADRIEAAQEENN
;
A
#
# COMPACT_ATOMS: atom_id res chain seq x y z
N MET A 1 -11.93 -18.22 -9.68
CA MET A 1 -11.74 -17.01 -10.50
C MET A 1 -12.90 -16.06 -10.22
N LEU A 2 -12.60 -14.86 -9.73
CA LEU A 2 -13.48 -13.98 -8.94
C LEU A 2 -14.64 -13.33 -9.74
N ILE A 3 -15.89 -13.59 -9.32
CA ILE A 3 -17.11 -12.89 -9.79
C ILE A 3 -17.31 -11.60 -8.97
N LEU A 4 -16.27 -10.79 -8.76
CA LEU A 4 -16.41 -9.54 -7.99
C LEU A 4 -16.87 -8.35 -8.85
N GLY A 5 -16.80 -8.44 -10.19
CA GLY A 5 -17.12 -7.32 -11.09
C GLY A 5 -18.61 -7.11 -11.41
N ARG A 6 -19.50 -8.07 -11.11
CA ARG A 6 -20.92 -8.02 -11.55
C ARG A 6 -21.93 -7.69 -10.44
N THR A 7 -21.50 -7.63 -9.18
CA THR A 7 -22.41 -7.36 -8.07
C THR A 7 -22.59 -5.85 -7.87
N LYS A 8 -23.77 -5.44 -7.40
CA LYS A 8 -24.06 -4.03 -7.07
C LYS A 8 -23.04 -3.46 -6.06
N VAL A 9 -22.58 -4.30 -5.12
CA VAL A 9 -21.53 -3.94 -4.15
C VAL A 9 -20.19 -3.71 -4.85
N GLY A 10 -19.79 -4.58 -5.79
CA GLY A 10 -18.56 -4.40 -6.58
C GLY A 10 -18.58 -3.10 -7.40
N GLN A 11 -19.72 -2.77 -8.01
CA GLN A 11 -19.88 -1.51 -8.76
C GLN A 11 -19.79 -0.27 -7.86
N ILE A 12 -20.40 -0.32 -6.67
CA ILE A 12 -20.29 0.75 -5.67
C ILE A 12 -18.84 0.92 -5.21
N TYR A 13 -18.13 -0.18 -4.95
CA TYR A 13 -16.71 -0.14 -4.59
C TYR A 13 -15.86 0.52 -5.68
N GLN A 14 -16.03 0.13 -6.95
CA GLN A 14 -15.27 0.74 -8.06
C GLN A 14 -15.57 2.24 -8.23
N LYS A 15 -16.83 2.64 -8.04
CA LYS A 15 -17.21 4.05 -8.04
C LYS A 15 -16.54 4.81 -6.89
N ALA A 16 -16.61 4.27 -5.67
CA ALA A 16 -15.97 4.88 -4.49
C ALA A 16 -14.44 4.97 -4.65
N LYS A 17 -13.80 3.91 -5.15
CA LYS A 17 -12.38 3.87 -5.49
C LYS A 17 -12.01 4.99 -6.48
N THR A 18 -12.79 5.13 -7.55
CA THR A 18 -12.57 6.17 -8.57
C THR A 18 -12.64 7.58 -7.97
N GLU A 19 -13.62 7.83 -7.11
CA GLU A 19 -13.78 9.13 -6.45
C GLU A 19 -12.64 9.41 -5.45
N LEU A 20 -12.27 8.44 -4.60
CA LEU A 20 -11.19 8.58 -3.62
C LEU A 20 -9.82 8.76 -4.29
N ASN A 21 -9.59 8.14 -5.45
CA ASN A 21 -8.34 8.27 -6.19
C ASN A 21 -8.11 9.66 -6.79
N LYS A 22 -9.11 10.55 -6.79
CA LYS A 22 -8.94 11.95 -7.24
C LYS A 22 -8.00 12.74 -6.31
N GLU A 23 -7.99 12.40 -5.03
CA GLU A 23 -7.15 13.03 -4.01
C GLU A 23 -6.00 12.10 -3.60
N LYS A 24 -4.81 12.66 -3.35
CA LYS A 24 -3.63 11.85 -3.00
C LYS A 24 -3.81 11.03 -1.72
N SER A 25 -4.44 11.61 -0.70
CA SER A 25 -4.73 10.90 0.55
C SER A 25 -5.68 9.72 0.35
N GLY A 26 -6.71 9.90 -0.48
CA GLY A 26 -7.66 8.84 -0.82
C GLY A 26 -7.02 7.74 -1.64
N ALA A 27 -6.20 8.09 -2.64
CA ALA A 27 -5.44 7.11 -3.43
C ALA A 27 -4.50 6.27 -2.57
N VAL A 28 -3.81 6.88 -1.61
CA VAL A 28 -2.96 6.16 -0.65
C VAL A 28 -3.79 5.20 0.20
N TRP A 29 -4.93 5.64 0.73
CA TRP A 29 -5.78 4.79 1.56
C TRP A 29 -6.33 3.58 0.80
N VAL A 30 -6.81 3.79 -0.44
CA VAL A 30 -7.27 2.72 -1.33
C VAL A 30 -6.14 1.73 -1.58
N ALA A 31 -4.95 2.20 -1.98
CA ALA A 31 -3.81 1.32 -2.22
C ALA A 31 -3.44 0.51 -0.97
N MET A 32 -3.57 1.11 0.22
CA MET A 32 -3.26 0.42 1.47
C MET A 32 -4.26 -0.68 1.82
N ILE A 33 -5.55 -0.48 1.58
CA ILE A 33 -6.55 -1.53 1.78
C ILE A 33 -6.32 -2.67 0.79
N GLU A 34 -5.99 -2.37 -0.46
CA GLU A 34 -5.76 -3.40 -1.47
C GLU A 34 -4.50 -4.23 -1.20
N LEU A 35 -3.52 -3.63 -0.52
CA LEU A 35 -2.22 -4.28 -0.24
C LEU A 35 -2.10 -4.83 1.19
N CYS A 36 -3.03 -4.54 2.11
CA CYS A 36 -2.83 -4.78 3.54
C CYS A 36 -2.54 -6.23 3.92
N ASP A 37 -3.10 -7.18 3.18
CA ASP A 37 -2.91 -8.60 3.43
C ASP A 37 -1.55 -9.12 2.94
N TYR A 38 -0.87 -8.34 2.11
CA TYR A 38 0.38 -8.73 1.43
C TYR A 38 1.62 -8.01 1.96
N ILE A 39 1.47 -6.84 2.59
CA ILE A 39 2.61 -5.99 2.97
C ILE A 39 2.67 -5.69 4.46
N ASN A 40 3.89 -5.68 5.01
CA ASN A 40 4.12 -5.32 6.40
C ASN A 40 4.27 -3.80 6.57
N PHE A 41 3.21 -3.14 7.02
CA PHE A 41 3.20 -1.68 7.25
C PHE A 41 4.22 -1.20 8.30
N SER A 42 4.49 -2.02 9.32
CA SER A 42 5.51 -1.71 10.32
C SER A 42 6.90 -1.68 9.68
N GLY A 43 7.16 -2.61 8.76
CA GLY A 43 8.38 -2.64 7.95
C GLY A 43 8.52 -1.39 7.09
N ILE A 44 7.45 -0.98 6.40
CA ILE A 44 7.47 0.22 5.55
C ILE A 44 7.76 1.48 6.38
N ALA A 45 7.05 1.67 7.49
CA ALA A 45 7.25 2.83 8.37
C ALA A 45 8.68 2.91 8.90
N LYS A 46 9.27 1.77 9.29
CA LYS A 46 10.64 1.71 9.84
C LYS A 46 11.70 1.90 8.76
N ASN A 47 11.60 1.19 7.65
CA ASN A 47 12.67 1.12 6.64
C ASN A 47 12.69 2.35 5.74
N TYR A 48 11.52 2.85 5.37
CA TYR A 48 11.41 3.99 4.47
C TYR A 48 11.32 5.31 5.25
N PHE A 49 10.47 5.39 6.27
CA PHE A 49 10.21 6.68 6.95
C PHE A 49 11.03 6.91 8.21
N ARG A 50 11.71 5.87 8.74
CA ARG A 50 12.36 5.90 10.07
C ARG A 50 11.38 6.29 11.18
N LYS A 51 10.14 5.80 11.08
CA LYS A 51 9.03 6.08 12.01
C LYS A 51 8.41 4.79 12.54
N SER A 52 7.53 4.93 13.53
CA SER A 52 6.76 3.81 14.06
C SER A 52 5.60 3.44 13.14
N ALA A 53 5.10 2.20 13.26
CA ALA A 53 3.89 1.79 12.54
C ALA A 53 2.69 2.70 12.84
N ASN A 54 2.55 3.11 14.10
CA ASN A 54 1.47 4.01 14.53
C ASN A 54 1.52 5.38 13.82
N TRP A 55 2.72 5.92 13.56
CA TRP A 55 2.88 7.17 12.80
C TRP A 55 2.32 7.07 11.38
N LEU A 56 2.48 5.90 10.75
CA LEU A 56 1.95 5.65 9.40
C LEU A 56 0.42 5.52 9.46
N LEU A 57 -0.11 4.74 10.39
CA LEU A 57 -1.56 4.58 10.59
C LEU A 57 -2.28 5.89 10.89
N GLN A 58 -1.66 6.78 11.68
CA GLN A 58 -2.20 8.12 11.95
C GLN A 58 -2.42 8.91 10.66
N ARG A 59 -1.47 8.87 9.71
CA ARG A 59 -1.57 9.57 8.43
C ARG A 59 -2.55 8.90 7.47
N LEU A 60 -2.60 7.57 7.47
CA LEU A 60 -3.53 6.80 6.65
C LEU A 60 -4.99 7.05 7.06
N HIS A 61 -5.25 7.10 8.36
CA HIS A 61 -6.60 7.27 8.89
C HIS A 61 -6.96 8.73 9.20
N GLY A 62 -6.03 9.68 9.03
CA GLY A 62 -6.23 11.09 9.33
C GLY A 62 -6.46 11.36 10.82
N TYR A 63 -5.89 10.55 11.72
CA TYR A 63 -6.03 10.72 13.16
C TYR A 63 -5.50 12.08 13.61
N LYS A 64 -6.15 12.65 14.63
CA LYS A 64 -5.73 13.93 15.22
C LYS A 64 -4.50 13.72 16.10
N VAL A 65 -3.42 14.44 15.79
CA VAL A 65 -2.20 14.53 16.59
C VAL A 65 -2.02 16.00 16.97
N ASN A 66 -1.97 16.30 18.27
CA ASN A 66 -1.92 17.67 18.80
C ASN A 66 -3.01 18.59 18.20
N GLY A 67 -4.24 18.08 18.11
CA GLY A 67 -5.40 18.82 17.63
C GLY A 67 -5.50 18.98 16.10
N LYS A 68 -4.50 18.51 15.33
CA LYS A 68 -4.48 18.62 13.86
C LYS A 68 -4.52 17.23 13.20
N PRO A 69 -5.21 17.05 12.07
CA PRO A 69 -5.20 15.78 11.35
C PRO A 69 -3.78 15.48 10.86
N ALA A 70 -3.28 14.30 11.19
CA ALA A 70 -2.03 13.80 10.64
C ALA A 70 -2.21 13.54 9.15
N THR A 71 -1.39 14.19 8.33
CA THR A 71 -1.43 14.08 6.87
C THR A 71 -0.02 13.86 6.36
N PHE A 72 0.08 13.25 5.17
CA PHE A 72 1.35 13.13 4.49
C PHE A 72 1.77 14.48 3.91
N LYS A 73 3.07 14.75 3.98
CA LYS A 73 3.69 15.86 3.24
C LYS A 73 3.95 15.46 1.77
N PRO A 74 4.12 16.42 0.84
CA PRO A 74 4.43 16.14 -0.57
C PRO A 74 5.58 15.15 -0.78
N GLU A 75 6.67 15.30 -0.04
CA GLU A 75 7.83 14.41 -0.05
C GLU A 75 7.52 13.02 0.52
N GLU A 76 6.67 12.94 1.53
CA GLU A 76 6.27 11.66 2.14
C GLU A 76 5.40 10.84 1.17
N TYR A 77 4.58 11.49 0.33
CA TYR A 77 3.86 10.82 -0.76
C TYR A 77 4.81 10.23 -1.81
N GLN A 78 5.85 10.99 -2.19
CA GLN A 78 6.86 10.49 -3.12
C GLN A 78 7.61 9.30 -2.53
N GLN A 79 8.01 9.40 -1.26
CA GLN A 79 8.70 8.33 -0.56
C GLN A 79 7.86 7.05 -0.44
N LEU A 80 6.56 7.18 -0.16
CA LEU A 80 5.65 6.03 -0.12
C LEU A 80 5.51 5.37 -1.49
N THR A 81 5.41 6.19 -2.55
CA THR A 81 5.31 5.71 -3.93
C THR A 81 6.59 4.96 -4.34
N THR A 82 7.76 5.50 -3.99
CA THR A 82 9.05 4.83 -4.21
C THR A 82 9.12 3.51 -3.45
N ALA A 83 8.69 3.49 -2.18
CA ALA A 83 8.66 2.27 -1.39
C ALA A 83 7.84 1.15 -2.07
N PHE A 84 6.65 1.45 -2.58
CA PHE A 84 5.85 0.44 -3.28
C PHE A 84 6.51 -0.07 -4.56
N ARG A 85 7.16 0.81 -5.34
CA ARG A 85 7.89 0.41 -6.55
C ARG A 85 9.08 -0.49 -6.23
N GLU A 86 9.83 -0.17 -5.18
CA GLU A 86 10.95 -1.01 -4.73
C GLU A 86 10.49 -2.37 -4.21
N ILE A 87 9.41 -2.41 -3.43
CA ILE A 87 8.83 -3.68 -2.95
C ILE A 87 8.39 -4.54 -4.14
N ALA A 88 7.73 -3.95 -5.14
CA ALA A 88 7.35 -4.67 -6.36
C ALA A 88 8.58 -5.23 -7.10
N ALA A 89 9.66 -4.44 -7.22
CA ALA A 89 10.90 -4.89 -7.83
C ALA A 89 11.56 -6.04 -7.03
N GLN A 90 11.54 -5.98 -5.70
CA GLN A 90 12.05 -7.04 -4.83
C GLN A 90 11.24 -8.34 -4.97
N LEU A 91 9.92 -8.24 -5.12
CA LEU A 91 9.06 -9.39 -5.37
C LEU A 91 9.37 -10.05 -6.72
N ASN A 92 9.48 -9.25 -7.79
CA ASN A 92 9.86 -9.77 -9.12
C ASN A 92 11.23 -10.43 -9.09
N ALA A 93 12.24 -9.76 -8.52
CA ALA A 93 13.57 -10.34 -8.37
C ALA A 93 13.59 -11.61 -7.50
N GLY A 94 12.64 -11.76 -6.58
CA GLY A 94 12.42 -13.00 -5.83
C GLY A 94 11.88 -14.11 -6.71
N ALA A 95 10.86 -13.82 -7.52
CA ALA A 95 10.31 -14.76 -8.49
C ALA A 95 11.36 -15.20 -9.51
N ASP A 96 12.09 -14.27 -10.11
CA ASP A 96 13.16 -14.57 -11.09
C ASP A 96 14.23 -15.49 -10.50
N ARG A 97 14.59 -15.30 -9.22
CA ARG A 97 15.55 -16.17 -8.50
C ARG A 97 15.00 -17.58 -8.28
N ILE A 98 13.71 -17.71 -8.03
CA ILE A 98 13.05 -19.02 -7.86
C ILE A 98 13.00 -19.73 -9.21
N GLU A 99 12.64 -19.03 -10.29
CA GLU A 99 12.58 -19.59 -11.65
C GLU A 99 13.95 -20.01 -12.18
N ALA A 100 15.01 -19.27 -11.83
CA ALA A 100 16.38 -19.60 -12.23
C ALA A 100 17.01 -20.74 -11.38
N ALA A 101 16.43 -21.09 -10.23
CA ALA A 101 16.95 -22.12 -9.37
C ALA A 101 16.74 -23.52 -9.99
N GLN A 102 17.74 -24.39 -9.87
CA GLN A 102 17.60 -25.80 -10.24
C GLN A 102 16.78 -26.52 -9.16
N GLU A 103 15.96 -27.49 -9.56
CA GLU A 103 15.23 -28.35 -8.63
C GLU A 103 16.22 -29.15 -7.76
N GLU A 104 15.88 -29.35 -6.49
CA GLU A 104 16.68 -30.19 -5.60
C GLU A 104 16.70 -31.62 -6.16
N ASN A 105 17.89 -32.14 -6.48
CA ASN A 105 18.06 -33.52 -6.93
C ASN A 105 17.59 -34.47 -5.82
N ASN A 106 16.43 -35.09 -6.00
CA ASN A 106 15.88 -36.12 -5.11
C ASN A 106 16.26 -37.53 -5.56
#